data_AF-A0AAU5W9J1-F1
#
_entry.id   AF-A0AAU5W9J1-F1
#
_cell.length_a   1.000
_cell.length_b   1.000
_cell.length_c   1.000
_cell.angle_alpha   90.00
_cell.angle_beta   90.00
_cell.angle_gamma   90.00
#
_symmetry.space_group_name_H-M   'P 1'
#
loop_
_entity.id
_entity.type
_entity.pdbx_description
1 polymer ?
#
loop_
_entity_poly.entity_id
_entity_poly.type
_entity_poly.pdbx_seq_one_letter_code
_entity_poly.pdbx_strand_id
1 'polypeptide(L)'
;MSSLTQQRDLTDAWNETAARIDAHDADGVAEFVRGLDDDERREVARRLPELLRSAAPRGPRPFMGDDAAFRAAGAGTLGGAAAVAAWLNRREFTSRWAGEHDDTGRLLDLWDDRDDAWRTDLARRLVLRLRSPRHIGLDLALALLAETGAEPPEHDPLVVGWVSTAPPRAKDPMLPVLLPRIFEAEGVGRALRGNTSWLRTLATLADRGAVDRRALLDGCVRRFLRGGTATDLRFFVSLHRLLEPADLDARRRHVRRHARDYVRLLPSAPGPVAELAAGLLRELPDLKPEYVVEALDGLLFRGEVGLVRGGLAWLESTVRRSPELADGCAAALARAFGHTSPGVRRRAVRLALKLPDTTAPDALRDAVPLLPDDLAAQLTARYAPPGPPAA
;
A
#
# COMPACT_ATOMS: atom_id res chain seq x y z
N MET A 1 29.07 56.60 8.60
CA MET A 1 27.68 56.58 9.10
C MET A 1 27.45 55.22 9.69
N SER A 2 27.84 55.06 10.96
CA SER A 2 27.97 53.79 11.66
C SER A 2 26.61 53.22 12.06
N SER A 3 26.43 51.93 11.77
CA SER A 3 25.34 51.07 12.24
C SER A 3 25.28 51.06 13.76
N LEU A 4 24.18 51.57 14.32
CA LEU A 4 23.73 51.25 15.67
C LEU A 4 22.75 50.09 15.54
N THR A 5 23.28 48.87 15.45
CA THR A 5 22.48 47.69 15.78
C THR A 5 22.26 47.77 17.30
N GLN A 6 21.07 48.22 17.70
CA GLN A 6 20.68 48.30 19.09
C GLN A 6 20.66 46.87 19.65
N GLN A 7 21.73 46.49 20.34
CA GLN A 7 21.87 45.20 21.01
C GLN A 7 20.79 45.14 22.10
N ARG A 8 19.74 44.36 21.86
CA ARG A 8 18.61 44.20 22.77
C ARG A 8 19.08 43.39 23.98
N ASP A 9 18.54 43.68 25.18
CA ASP A 9 18.81 42.84 26.33
C ASP A 9 18.17 41.45 26.10
N LEU A 10 18.91 40.37 26.40
CA LEU A 10 18.41 38.99 26.32
C LEU A 10 17.13 38.79 27.15
N THR A 11 17.01 39.53 28.25
CA THR A 11 15.81 39.53 29.11
C THR A 11 14.62 40.16 28.39
N ASP A 12 14.84 41.22 27.63
CA ASP A 12 13.79 41.89 26.85
C ASP A 12 13.33 40.99 25.70
N ALA A 13 14.26 40.31 24.99
CA ALA A 13 13.91 39.35 23.94
C ALA A 13 13.03 38.20 24.47
N TRP A 14 13.32 37.69 25.67
CA TRP A 14 12.47 36.70 26.34
C TRP A 14 11.09 37.25 26.70
N ASN A 15 11.04 38.38 27.40
CA ASN A 15 9.78 38.95 27.90
C ASN A 15 8.83 39.27 26.75
N GLU A 16 9.37 39.79 25.65
CA GLU A 16 8.64 40.19 24.45
C GLU A 16 8.14 38.98 23.66
N THR A 17 8.89 37.87 23.66
CA THR A 17 8.40 36.57 23.12
C THR A 17 7.29 36.00 24.00
N ALA A 18 7.48 35.98 25.32
CA ALA A 18 6.51 35.44 26.28
C ALA A 18 5.18 36.22 26.22
N ALA A 19 5.24 37.56 26.16
CA ALA A 19 4.06 38.41 26.03
C ALA A 19 3.24 38.10 24.77
N ARG A 20 3.89 37.86 23.62
CA ARG A 20 3.18 37.47 22.38
C ARG A 20 2.59 36.06 22.45
N ILE A 21 3.28 35.14 23.13
CA ILE A 21 2.73 33.79 23.38
C ILE A 21 1.48 33.89 24.26
N ASP A 22 1.52 34.67 25.34
CA ASP A 22 0.38 34.88 26.23
C ASP A 22 -0.79 35.59 25.52
N ALA A 23 -0.49 36.40 24.49
CA ALA A 23 -1.49 37.02 23.62
C ALA A 23 -2.04 36.11 22.51
N HIS A 24 -1.54 34.87 22.40
CA HIS A 24 -1.85 33.91 21.33
C HIS A 24 -1.51 34.41 19.92
N ASP A 25 -0.54 35.33 19.81
CA ASP A 25 -0.13 35.97 18.56
C ASP A 25 0.98 35.17 17.87
N ALA A 26 0.61 34.07 17.21
CA ALA A 26 1.57 33.19 16.57
C ALA A 26 2.31 33.85 15.39
N ASP A 27 1.64 34.75 14.66
CA ASP A 27 2.26 35.49 13.55
C ASP A 27 3.26 36.52 14.06
N GLY A 28 2.90 37.28 15.09
CA GLY A 28 3.82 38.21 15.72
C GLY A 28 5.00 37.51 16.40
N VAL A 29 4.80 36.32 16.99
CA VAL A 29 5.91 35.49 17.49
C VAL A 29 6.84 35.13 16.33
N ALA A 30 6.30 34.64 15.21
CA ALA A 30 7.11 34.22 14.07
C ALA A 30 7.92 35.39 13.48
N GLU A 31 7.31 36.56 13.32
CA GLU A 31 7.98 37.77 12.87
C GLU A 31 9.09 38.19 13.83
N PHE A 32 8.80 38.19 15.14
CA PHE A 32 9.76 38.61 16.16
C PHE A 32 10.98 37.68 16.21
N VAL A 33 10.78 36.36 16.20
CA VAL A 33 11.89 35.39 16.31
C VAL A 33 12.80 35.37 15.08
N ARG A 34 12.32 35.75 13.89
CA ARG A 34 13.19 35.93 12.72
C ARG A 34 14.22 37.03 12.95
N GLY A 35 13.81 38.13 13.58
CA GLY A 35 14.66 39.28 13.86
C GLY A 35 15.63 39.11 15.03
N LEU A 36 15.57 37.98 15.77
CA LEU A 36 16.47 37.71 16.89
C LEU A 36 17.85 37.24 16.41
N ASP A 37 18.90 37.65 17.11
CA ASP A 37 20.25 37.13 16.96
C ASP A 37 20.44 35.75 17.62
N ASP A 38 21.62 35.15 17.45
CA ASP A 38 21.91 33.80 17.94
C ASP A 38 21.95 33.67 19.47
N ASP A 39 22.28 34.74 20.20
CA ASP A 39 22.28 34.74 21.68
C ASP A 39 20.85 34.88 22.20
N GLU A 40 20.06 35.78 21.62
CA GLU A 40 18.64 35.97 21.91
C GLU A 40 17.83 34.70 21.62
N ARG A 41 18.03 34.07 20.45
CA ARG A 41 17.38 32.80 20.09
C ARG A 41 17.71 31.71 21.10
N ARG A 42 18.97 31.59 21.53
CA ARG A 42 19.39 30.61 22.53
C ARG A 42 18.72 30.86 23.88
N GLU A 43 18.59 32.11 24.29
CA GLU A 43 17.95 32.43 25.57
C GLU A 43 16.44 32.13 25.56
N VAL A 44 15.74 32.48 24.48
CA VAL A 44 14.33 32.13 24.31
C VAL A 44 14.15 30.61 24.30
N ALA A 45 14.95 29.89 23.51
CA ALA A 45 14.92 28.44 23.43
C ALA A 45 15.15 27.75 24.79
N ARG A 46 15.98 28.33 25.65
CA ARG A 46 16.27 27.80 27.00
C ARG A 46 15.05 27.90 27.94
N ARG A 47 14.30 29.00 27.87
CA ARG A 47 13.19 29.30 28.79
C ARG A 47 11.84 28.76 28.30
N LEU A 48 11.66 28.58 26.99
CA LEU A 48 10.41 28.14 26.36
C LEU A 48 9.83 26.81 26.91
N PRO A 49 10.63 25.75 27.19
CA PRO A 49 10.10 24.49 27.72
C PRO A 49 9.47 24.61 29.10
N GLU A 50 9.90 25.58 29.90
CA GLU A 50 9.34 25.84 31.23
C GLU A 50 8.03 26.61 31.16
N LEU A 51 7.97 27.64 30.31
CA LEU A 51 6.73 28.36 30.06
C LEU A 51 5.63 27.43 29.53
N LEU A 52 5.96 26.55 28.56
CA LEU A 52 5.01 25.56 28.05
C LEU A 52 4.51 24.61 29.16
N ARG A 53 5.40 24.16 30.06
CA ARG A 53 5.00 23.29 31.19
C ARG A 53 4.05 24.01 32.16
N SER A 54 4.23 25.32 32.35
CA SER A 54 3.39 26.13 33.23
C SER A 54 2.03 26.46 32.61
N ALA A 55 1.99 26.68 31.30
CA ALA A 55 0.75 26.97 30.56
C ALA A 55 -0.09 25.70 30.28
N ALA A 56 0.56 24.54 30.09
CA ALA A 56 -0.14 23.32 29.73
C ALA A 56 -1.18 22.88 30.79
N PRO A 57 -2.42 22.51 30.39
CA PRO A 57 -3.46 22.11 31.31
C PRO A 57 -3.07 20.87 32.10
N ARG A 58 -3.29 20.92 33.42
CA ARG A 58 -3.17 19.72 34.28
C ARG A 58 -4.38 18.81 34.03
N GLY A 59 -4.24 17.84 33.14
CA GLY A 59 -5.28 16.82 32.88
C GLY A 59 -5.41 16.42 31.40
N PRO A 60 -6.51 15.74 31.01
CA PRO A 60 -6.71 15.25 29.65
C PRO A 60 -7.24 16.32 28.67
N ARG A 61 -7.38 17.58 29.11
CA ARG A 61 -7.87 18.66 28.23
C ARG A 61 -6.81 18.99 27.18
N PRO A 62 -7.20 19.20 25.91
CA PRO A 62 -6.28 19.73 24.92
C PRO A 62 -5.78 21.12 25.32
N PHE A 63 -4.53 21.40 24.96
CA PHE A 63 -4.01 22.76 24.94
C PHE A 63 -4.70 23.47 23.76
N MET A 64 -5.57 24.44 24.04
CA MET A 64 -6.40 25.12 23.03
C MET A 64 -5.96 26.58 22.93
N GLY A 65 -5.58 27.05 21.74
CA GLY A 65 -5.34 28.47 21.44
C GLY A 65 -3.86 28.88 21.37
N ASP A 66 -3.00 28.30 22.20
CA ASP A 66 -1.62 28.79 22.39
C ASP A 66 -0.58 27.95 21.64
N ASP A 67 -0.97 26.76 21.17
CA ASP A 67 -0.07 25.79 20.57
C ASP A 67 0.66 26.34 19.34
N ALA A 68 -0.03 27.09 18.49
CA ALA A 68 0.57 27.74 17.33
C ALA A 68 1.69 28.73 17.70
N ALA A 69 1.50 29.54 18.75
CA ALA A 69 2.51 30.51 19.19
C ALA A 69 3.73 29.81 19.82
N PHE A 70 3.51 28.79 20.65
CA PHE A 70 4.61 27.97 21.20
C PHE A 70 5.35 27.18 20.11
N ARG A 71 4.65 26.68 19.09
CA ARG A 71 5.25 26.00 17.94
C ARG A 71 6.11 26.96 17.13
N ALA A 72 5.61 28.15 16.80
CA ALA A 72 6.36 29.19 16.11
C ALA A 72 7.62 29.62 16.90
N ALA A 73 7.48 29.87 18.21
CA ALA A 73 8.60 30.25 19.06
C ALA A 73 9.71 29.20 19.07
N GLY A 74 9.37 27.92 19.25
CA GLY A 74 10.37 26.86 19.26
C GLY A 74 10.95 26.58 17.88
N ALA A 75 10.14 26.66 16.82
CA ALA A 75 10.60 26.48 15.44
C ALA A 75 11.59 27.56 14.99
N GLY A 76 11.41 28.80 15.45
CA GLY A 76 12.29 29.93 15.11
C GLY A 76 13.56 30.00 15.97
N THR A 77 13.49 29.60 17.24
CA THR A 77 14.60 29.81 18.20
C THR A 77 15.50 28.59 18.42
N LEU A 78 15.03 27.38 18.17
CA LEU A 78 15.86 26.17 18.31
C LEU A 78 16.81 26.04 17.10
N GLY A 79 18.12 25.95 17.37
CA GLY A 79 19.14 25.96 16.31
C GLY A 79 19.25 24.66 15.50
N GLY A 80 19.03 23.50 16.10
CA GLY A 80 19.22 22.20 15.44
C GLY A 80 17.92 21.57 14.92
N ALA A 81 17.95 20.99 13.72
CA ALA A 81 16.82 20.26 13.13
C ALA A 81 16.29 19.14 14.06
N ALA A 82 17.18 18.47 14.80
CA ALA A 82 16.81 17.49 15.81
C ALA A 82 15.97 18.07 16.97
N ALA A 83 16.35 19.27 17.44
CA ALA A 83 15.68 19.96 18.53
C ALA A 83 14.32 20.50 18.06
N VAL A 84 14.26 21.11 16.88
CA VAL A 84 12.99 21.57 16.26
C VAL A 84 12.03 20.40 16.08
N ALA A 85 12.49 19.29 15.50
CA ALA A 85 11.65 18.11 15.36
C ALA A 85 11.15 17.63 16.73
N ALA A 86 12.03 17.51 17.74
CA ALA A 86 11.67 17.13 19.11
C ALA A 86 10.60 18.04 19.72
N TRP A 87 10.74 19.35 19.52
CA TRP A 87 9.78 20.35 19.98
C TRP A 87 8.41 20.17 19.33
N LEU A 88 8.33 20.12 18.00
CA LEU A 88 7.06 20.06 17.26
C LEU A 88 6.27 18.76 17.51
N ASN A 89 6.93 17.70 18.00
CA ASN A 89 6.31 16.41 18.32
C ASN A 89 6.06 16.22 19.83
N ARG A 90 6.12 17.29 20.60
CA ARG A 90 5.77 17.25 22.03
C ARG A 90 4.31 16.87 22.22
N ARG A 91 4.03 16.13 23.30
CA ARG A 91 2.69 15.60 23.61
C ARG A 91 1.64 16.70 23.70
N GLU A 92 2.05 17.88 24.17
CA GLU A 92 1.23 19.08 24.30
C GLU A 92 0.64 19.52 22.94
N PHE A 93 1.37 19.33 21.83
CA PHE A 93 0.94 19.69 20.46
C PHE A 93 0.31 18.53 19.70
N THR A 94 0.44 17.30 20.19
CA THR A 94 -0.01 16.08 19.48
C THR A 94 -1.25 15.45 20.13
N SER A 95 -2.07 16.25 20.82
CA SER A 95 -3.27 15.76 21.50
C SER A 95 -4.29 15.20 20.50
N ARG A 96 -4.93 14.08 20.84
CA ARG A 96 -6.04 13.50 20.04
C ARG A 96 -7.30 14.39 19.98
N TRP A 97 -7.28 15.55 20.59
CA TRP A 97 -8.38 16.50 20.55
C TRP A 97 -7.97 17.80 19.86
N ALA A 98 -6.69 17.99 19.59
CA ALA A 98 -6.21 19.03 18.69
C ALA A 98 -6.50 18.58 17.25
N GLY A 99 -6.98 19.49 16.43
CA GLY A 99 -7.15 19.29 14.99
C GLY A 99 -5.81 19.27 14.26
N GLU A 100 -5.85 19.42 12.94
CA GLU A 100 -4.66 19.76 12.17
C GLU A 100 -4.18 21.17 12.56
N HIS A 101 -2.86 21.38 12.52
CA HIS A 101 -2.26 22.68 12.79
C HIS A 101 -2.29 23.49 11.50
N ASP A 102 -3.04 24.60 11.46
CA ASP A 102 -3.04 25.53 10.32
C ASP A 102 -1.83 26.48 10.42
N ASP A 103 -0.62 25.91 10.57
CA ASP A 103 0.63 26.65 10.80
C ASP A 103 1.76 26.30 9.83
N THR A 104 1.52 25.39 8.88
CA THR A 104 2.55 24.90 7.96
C THR A 104 3.26 26.03 7.20
N GLY A 105 2.53 26.96 6.58
CA GLY A 105 3.16 28.09 5.86
C GLY A 105 4.05 28.95 6.75
N ARG A 106 3.56 29.31 7.94
CA ARG A 106 4.31 30.10 8.93
C ARG A 106 5.61 29.41 9.34
N LEU A 107 5.57 28.09 9.56
CA LEU A 107 6.74 27.33 9.96
C LEU A 107 7.77 27.21 8.82
N LEU A 108 7.34 27.06 7.57
CA LEU A 108 8.24 27.02 6.41
C LEU A 108 8.95 28.36 6.22
N ASP A 109 8.21 29.47 6.31
CA ASP A 109 8.78 30.82 6.22
C ASP A 109 9.80 31.10 7.35
N LEU A 110 9.68 30.47 8.51
CA LEU A 110 10.67 30.59 9.60
C LEU A 110 12.01 29.93 9.27
N TRP A 111 12.02 29.00 8.33
CA TRP A 111 13.21 28.25 7.94
C TRP A 111 13.79 28.71 6.61
N ASP A 112 13.26 29.81 6.02
CA ASP A 112 13.68 30.24 4.69
C ASP A 112 15.12 30.79 4.60
N ASP A 113 15.74 31.08 5.73
CA ASP A 113 17.16 31.44 5.81
C ASP A 113 18.07 30.25 6.20
N ARG A 114 17.49 29.08 6.51
CA ARG A 114 18.25 27.88 6.90
C ARG A 114 18.82 27.22 5.64
N ASP A 115 20.03 26.67 5.77
CA ASP A 115 20.67 25.91 4.69
C ASP A 115 19.91 24.62 4.32
N ASP A 116 20.14 24.14 3.10
CA ASP A 116 19.44 22.99 2.53
C ASP A 116 19.70 21.69 3.31
N ALA A 117 20.90 21.53 3.88
CA ALA A 117 21.26 20.34 4.65
C ALA A 117 20.44 20.27 5.95
N TRP A 118 20.24 21.42 6.61
CA TRP A 118 19.41 21.55 7.79
C TRP A 118 17.94 21.26 7.47
N ARG A 119 17.38 21.85 6.40
CA ARG A 119 15.98 21.61 6.01
C ARG A 119 15.74 20.15 5.63
N THR A 120 16.69 19.54 4.93
CA THR A 120 16.65 18.11 4.57
C THR A 120 16.68 17.20 5.80
N ASP A 121 17.57 17.48 6.77
CA ASP A 121 17.62 16.73 8.03
C ASP A 121 16.31 16.88 8.82
N LEU A 122 15.74 18.09 8.87
CA LEU A 122 14.45 18.32 9.52
C LEU A 122 13.32 17.53 8.84
N ALA A 123 13.22 17.58 7.51
CA ALA A 123 12.22 16.83 6.74
C ALA A 123 12.27 15.34 7.06
N ARG A 124 13.46 14.74 6.99
CA ARG A 124 13.66 13.33 7.33
C ARG A 124 13.22 13.02 8.75
N ARG A 125 13.56 13.86 9.73
CA ARG A 125 13.18 13.66 11.14
C ARG A 125 11.68 13.77 11.36
N LEU A 126 11.02 14.75 10.76
CA LEU A 126 9.57 14.90 10.86
C LEU A 126 8.86 13.69 10.28
N VAL A 127 9.28 13.20 9.11
CA VAL A 127 8.76 11.97 8.52
C VAL A 127 8.89 10.78 9.48
N LEU A 128 10.09 10.54 10.02
CA LEU A 128 10.35 9.40 10.91
C LEU A 128 9.59 9.50 12.25
N ARG A 129 9.09 10.69 12.61
CA ARG A 129 8.25 10.93 13.79
C ARG A 129 6.77 10.66 13.53
N LEU A 130 6.34 10.55 12.28
CA LEU A 130 4.95 10.22 11.97
C LEU A 130 4.55 8.89 12.62
N ARG A 131 3.43 8.91 13.34
CA ARG A 131 2.79 7.76 13.97
C ARG A 131 1.35 7.66 13.47
N SER A 132 0.95 6.48 13.00
CA SER A 132 -0.47 6.18 12.73
C SER A 132 -1.20 6.12 14.08
N PRO A 133 -2.30 6.88 14.32
CA PRO A 133 -3.54 6.85 13.52
C PRO A 133 -4.08 8.20 13.03
N ARG A 134 -3.39 9.33 13.28
CA ARG A 134 -3.84 10.68 12.86
C ARG A 134 -2.78 11.54 12.17
N HIS A 135 -1.56 11.03 12.05
CA HIS A 135 -0.44 11.66 11.35
C HIS A 135 -0.36 13.20 11.57
N ILE A 136 -0.46 13.65 12.82
CA ILE A 136 -0.33 15.09 13.16
C ILE A 136 1.03 15.58 12.66
N GLY A 137 1.05 16.69 11.90
CA GLY A 137 2.26 17.23 11.26
C GLY A 137 2.64 16.55 9.95
N LEU A 138 1.76 15.72 9.37
CA LEU A 138 1.95 15.15 8.02
C LEU A 138 2.01 16.23 6.94
N ASP A 139 1.14 17.23 7.03
CA ASP A 139 1.07 18.38 6.15
C ASP A 139 2.42 19.11 6.09
N LEU A 140 2.98 19.43 7.26
CA LEU A 140 4.30 20.05 7.39
C LEU A 140 5.41 19.16 6.83
N ALA A 141 5.38 17.85 7.12
CA ALA A 141 6.38 16.91 6.61
C ALA A 141 6.32 16.79 5.09
N LEU A 142 5.12 16.71 4.50
CA LEU A 142 4.92 16.64 3.05
C LEU A 142 5.32 17.96 2.37
N ALA A 143 4.96 19.11 2.96
CA ALA A 143 5.32 20.42 2.42
C ALA A 143 6.84 20.62 2.44
N LEU A 144 7.51 20.29 3.54
CA LEU A 144 8.96 20.42 3.64
C LEU A 144 9.69 19.45 2.70
N LEU A 145 9.19 18.22 2.50
CA LEU A 145 9.71 17.31 1.47
C LEU A 145 9.52 17.88 0.05
N ALA A 146 8.39 18.53 -0.21
CA ALA A 146 8.10 19.13 -1.51
C ALA A 146 8.99 20.34 -1.81
N GLU A 147 9.28 21.20 -0.82
CA GLU A 147 10.17 22.35 -0.99
C GLU A 147 11.64 21.93 -1.13
N THR A 148 12.09 20.98 -0.31
CA THR A 148 13.50 20.55 -0.30
C THR A 148 13.84 19.58 -1.42
N GLY A 149 12.84 18.91 -2.01
CA GLY A 149 13.05 17.79 -2.93
C GLY A 149 13.76 16.59 -2.28
N ALA A 150 13.85 16.56 -0.94
CA ALA A 150 14.55 15.52 -0.21
C ALA A 150 13.90 14.15 -0.44
N GLU A 151 14.72 13.13 -0.63
CA GLU A 151 14.19 11.76 -0.77
C GLU A 151 13.55 11.31 0.55
N PRO A 152 12.24 10.99 0.57
CA PRO A 152 11.56 10.60 1.78
C PRO A 152 12.07 9.25 2.28
N PRO A 153 12.37 9.10 3.59
CA PRO A 153 12.88 7.84 4.13
C PRO A 153 11.88 6.68 3.93
N GLU A 154 12.40 5.45 3.96
CA GLU A 154 11.59 4.23 3.96
C GLU A 154 10.77 4.13 5.26
N HIS A 155 9.54 4.64 5.22
CA HIS A 155 8.65 4.77 6.36
C HIS A 155 7.19 4.68 5.90
N ASP A 156 6.59 3.50 6.07
CA ASP A 156 5.20 3.22 5.67
C ASP A 156 4.16 4.21 6.21
N PRO A 157 4.27 4.72 7.46
CA PRO A 157 3.35 5.74 7.96
C PRO A 157 3.28 7.01 7.11
N LEU A 158 4.34 7.38 6.37
CA LEU A 158 4.29 8.50 5.44
C LEU A 158 3.34 8.20 4.28
N VAL A 159 3.49 7.03 3.66
CA VAL A 159 2.68 6.62 2.51
C VAL A 159 1.22 6.45 2.93
N VAL A 160 0.97 5.82 4.09
CA VAL A 160 -0.36 5.68 4.68
C VAL A 160 -0.99 7.04 4.98
N GLY A 161 -0.22 7.97 5.54
CA GLY A 161 -0.67 9.33 5.79
C GLY A 161 -1.06 10.03 4.49
N TRP A 162 -0.16 10.02 3.50
CA TRP A 162 -0.40 10.66 2.20
C TRP A 162 -1.65 10.12 1.51
N VAL A 163 -1.85 8.79 1.45
CA VAL A 163 -3.08 8.22 0.85
C VAL A 163 -4.36 8.47 1.66
N SER A 164 -4.22 8.88 2.93
CA SER A 164 -5.36 9.27 3.77
C SER A 164 -5.78 10.72 3.53
N THR A 165 -4.95 11.51 2.83
CA THR A 165 -5.30 12.85 2.35
C THR A 165 -6.10 12.78 1.04
N ALA A 166 -6.47 13.95 0.50
CA ALA A 166 -7.12 14.04 -0.79
C ALA A 166 -6.24 13.42 -1.91
N PRO A 167 -6.84 12.80 -2.94
CA PRO A 167 -6.07 12.28 -4.07
C PRO A 167 -5.17 13.34 -4.72
N PRO A 168 -3.96 12.98 -5.16
CA PRO A 168 -2.98 13.91 -5.69
C PRO A 168 -3.43 14.50 -7.02
N ARG A 169 -3.01 15.73 -7.27
CA ARG A 169 -3.11 16.35 -8.60
C ARG A 169 -1.91 15.95 -9.44
N ALA A 170 -2.00 16.07 -10.77
CA ALA A 170 -0.89 15.74 -11.67
C ALA A 170 0.40 16.55 -11.40
N LYS A 171 0.27 17.74 -10.81
CA LYS A 171 1.40 18.62 -10.44
C LYS A 171 1.87 18.44 -9.00
N ASP A 172 1.36 17.46 -8.27
CA ASP A 172 1.78 17.19 -6.89
C ASP A 172 3.26 16.73 -6.88
N PRO A 173 4.18 17.47 -6.21
CA PRO A 173 5.59 17.10 -6.15
C PRO A 173 5.85 15.74 -5.50
N MET A 174 4.95 15.29 -4.62
CA MET A 174 5.08 14.01 -3.92
C MET A 174 4.57 12.82 -4.73
N LEU A 175 3.77 13.07 -5.78
CA LEU A 175 3.22 12.02 -6.65
C LEU A 175 4.30 11.09 -7.23
N PRO A 176 5.37 11.56 -7.91
CA PRO A 176 6.37 10.66 -8.51
C PRO A 176 7.12 9.83 -7.47
N VAL A 177 7.27 10.33 -6.25
CA VAL A 177 8.09 9.69 -5.20
C VAL A 177 7.26 8.71 -4.36
N LEU A 178 6.03 9.07 -4.00
CA LEU A 178 5.19 8.26 -3.11
C LEU A 178 4.29 7.27 -3.86
N LEU A 179 3.95 7.52 -5.12
CA LEU A 179 3.09 6.62 -5.90
C LEU A 179 3.65 5.20 -6.05
N PRO A 180 4.93 4.98 -6.39
CA PRO A 180 5.47 3.63 -6.46
C PRO A 180 5.36 2.88 -5.12
N ARG A 181 5.52 3.62 -4.01
CA ARG A 181 5.53 3.09 -2.65
C ARG A 181 4.14 2.67 -2.15
N ILE A 182 3.04 3.16 -2.76
CA ILE A 182 1.67 2.69 -2.47
C ILE A 182 1.54 1.17 -2.64
N PHE A 183 2.28 0.58 -3.58
CA PHE A 183 2.22 -0.85 -3.88
C PHE A 183 3.08 -1.73 -2.96
N GLU A 184 3.84 -1.11 -2.05
CA GLU A 184 4.84 -1.81 -1.22
C GLU A 184 4.58 -1.61 0.26
N ALA A 185 4.15 -0.40 0.66
CA ALA A 185 3.93 -0.02 2.05
C ALA A 185 2.76 -0.78 2.70
N GLU A 186 2.99 -1.23 3.92
CA GLU A 186 1.97 -1.90 4.73
C GLU A 186 0.90 -0.89 5.22
N GLY A 187 -0.33 -1.37 5.35
CA GLY A 187 -1.47 -0.55 5.81
C GLY A 187 -2.14 0.32 4.74
N VAL A 188 -1.51 0.55 3.58
CA VAL A 188 -2.10 1.33 2.47
C VAL A 188 -3.43 0.76 2.00
N GLY A 189 -3.53 -0.56 1.85
CA GLY A 189 -4.78 -1.23 1.46
C GLY A 189 -5.94 -1.00 2.43
N ARG A 190 -5.64 -0.83 3.72
CA ARG A 190 -6.62 -0.48 4.75
C ARG A 190 -7.03 0.98 4.66
N ALA A 191 -6.07 1.89 4.46
CA ALA A 191 -6.33 3.33 4.33
C ALA A 191 -7.16 3.65 3.07
N LEU A 192 -6.90 2.96 1.97
CA LEU A 192 -7.62 3.14 0.70
C LEU A 192 -8.90 2.31 0.59
N ARG A 193 -9.31 1.62 1.66
CA ARG A 193 -10.48 0.74 1.63
C ARG A 193 -11.75 1.54 1.31
N GLY A 194 -12.38 1.22 0.18
CA GLY A 194 -13.60 1.90 -0.26
C GLY A 194 -13.36 3.32 -0.78
N ASN A 195 -12.11 3.76 -0.93
CA ASN A 195 -11.78 5.09 -1.42
C ASN A 195 -11.91 5.16 -2.94
N THR A 196 -13.11 5.50 -3.40
CA THR A 196 -13.43 5.56 -4.85
C THR A 196 -12.81 6.77 -5.55
N SER A 197 -12.53 7.86 -4.83
CA SER A 197 -11.91 9.06 -5.41
C SER A 197 -10.46 8.79 -5.78
N TRP A 198 -9.71 8.08 -4.94
CA TRP A 198 -8.35 7.63 -5.25
C TRP A 198 -8.31 6.69 -6.46
N LEU A 199 -9.19 5.67 -6.52
CA LEU A 199 -9.29 4.77 -7.68
C LEU A 199 -9.49 5.55 -8.98
N ARG A 200 -10.46 6.46 -9.00
CA ARG A 200 -10.78 7.27 -10.18
C ARG A 200 -9.66 8.22 -10.54
N THR A 201 -8.98 8.79 -9.54
CA THR A 201 -7.87 9.73 -9.76
C THR A 201 -6.70 9.02 -10.43
N LEU A 202 -6.29 7.85 -9.94
CA LEU A 202 -5.20 7.08 -10.54
C LEU A 202 -5.53 6.66 -11.98
N ALA A 203 -6.76 6.23 -12.25
CA ALA A 203 -7.21 5.94 -13.61
C ALA A 203 -7.19 7.19 -14.50
N THR A 204 -7.69 8.32 -14.00
CA THR A 204 -7.68 9.60 -14.75
C THR A 204 -6.27 10.09 -15.03
N LEU A 205 -5.34 9.96 -14.08
CA LEU A 205 -3.94 10.31 -14.28
C LEU A 205 -3.28 9.42 -15.33
N ALA A 206 -3.59 8.13 -15.33
CA ALA A 206 -3.13 7.18 -16.34
C ALA A 206 -3.70 7.49 -17.73
N ASP A 207 -4.99 7.81 -17.82
CA ASP A 207 -5.66 8.16 -19.08
C ASP A 207 -5.09 9.44 -19.70
N ARG A 208 -4.70 10.40 -18.85
CA ARG A 208 -4.08 11.67 -19.26
C ARG A 208 -2.57 11.55 -19.50
N GLY A 209 -1.96 10.39 -19.28
CA GLY A 209 -0.52 10.19 -19.41
C GLY A 209 0.33 10.89 -18.34
N ALA A 210 -0.28 11.41 -17.28
CA ALA A 210 0.44 12.02 -16.15
C ALA A 210 1.13 10.95 -15.27
N VAL A 211 0.63 9.72 -15.31
CA VAL A 211 1.23 8.53 -14.70
C VAL A 211 1.25 7.42 -15.74
N ASP A 212 2.33 6.64 -15.80
CA ASP A 212 2.36 5.47 -16.68
C ASP A 212 1.38 4.38 -16.20
N ARG A 213 0.37 4.11 -17.03
CA ARG A 213 -0.61 3.03 -16.81
C ARG A 213 0.08 1.68 -16.59
N ARG A 214 1.16 1.40 -17.33
CA ARG A 214 1.91 0.16 -17.20
C ARG A 214 2.62 0.08 -15.85
N ALA A 215 3.23 1.16 -15.38
CA ALA A 215 3.82 1.22 -14.05
C ALA A 215 2.80 0.93 -12.93
N LEU A 216 1.56 1.42 -13.06
CA LEU A 216 0.49 1.13 -12.11
C LEU A 216 0.05 -0.34 -12.15
N LEU A 217 -0.13 -0.93 -13.34
CA LEU A 217 -0.46 -2.34 -13.48
C LEU A 217 0.66 -3.25 -12.93
N ASP A 218 1.91 -2.93 -13.26
CA ASP A 218 3.10 -3.63 -12.73
C ASP A 218 3.13 -3.51 -11.19
N GLY A 219 2.79 -2.34 -10.65
CA GLY A 219 2.61 -2.10 -9.22
C GLY A 219 1.55 -2.99 -8.58
N CYS A 220 0.36 -3.10 -9.18
CA CYS A 220 -0.69 -4.00 -8.69
C CYS A 220 -0.21 -5.45 -8.64
N VAL A 221 0.47 -5.94 -9.70
CA VAL A 221 1.00 -7.31 -9.74
C VAL A 221 2.03 -7.52 -8.64
N ARG A 222 2.98 -6.59 -8.44
CA ARG A 222 3.93 -6.65 -7.32
C ARG A 222 3.21 -6.69 -5.97
N ARG A 223 2.19 -5.85 -5.77
CA ARG A 223 1.41 -5.83 -4.52
C ARG A 223 0.70 -7.16 -4.26
N PHE A 224 0.17 -7.81 -5.31
CA PHE A 224 -0.46 -9.13 -5.18
C PHE A 224 0.54 -10.21 -4.80
N LEU A 225 1.74 -10.22 -5.41
CA LEU A 225 2.80 -11.18 -5.11
C LEU A 225 3.36 -11.03 -3.70
N ARG A 226 3.36 -9.82 -3.13
CA ARG A 226 3.70 -9.58 -1.71
C ARG A 226 2.69 -10.23 -0.74
N GLY A 227 1.49 -10.56 -1.19
CA GLY A 227 0.45 -11.17 -0.37
C GLY A 227 -0.26 -10.18 0.55
N GLY A 228 -1.13 -10.68 1.43
CA GLY A 228 -1.97 -9.87 2.31
C GLY A 228 -3.39 -10.41 2.41
N THR A 229 -4.24 -9.77 3.20
CA THR A 229 -5.64 -10.22 3.31
C THR A 229 -6.46 -9.80 2.09
N ALA A 230 -7.56 -10.50 1.82
CA ALA A 230 -8.51 -10.10 0.78
C ALA A 230 -9.00 -8.65 0.93
N THR A 231 -9.07 -8.18 2.17
CA THR A 231 -9.51 -6.83 2.50
C THR A 231 -8.44 -5.78 2.14
N ASP A 232 -7.17 -6.07 2.39
CA ASP A 232 -6.07 -5.16 2.07
C ASP A 232 -5.80 -5.09 0.56
N LEU A 233 -6.04 -6.19 -0.16
CA LEU A 233 -5.82 -6.26 -1.61
C LEU A 233 -7.02 -5.76 -2.44
N ARG A 234 -8.18 -5.53 -1.83
CA ARG A 234 -9.42 -5.15 -2.53
C ARG A 234 -9.26 -3.91 -3.40
N PHE A 235 -8.65 -2.85 -2.86
CA PHE A 235 -8.40 -1.62 -3.60
C PHE A 235 -7.57 -1.89 -4.85
N PHE A 236 -6.50 -2.67 -4.73
CA PHE A 236 -5.59 -2.98 -5.83
C PHE A 236 -6.22 -3.87 -6.91
N VAL A 237 -7.11 -4.79 -6.52
CA VAL A 237 -7.91 -5.57 -7.49
C VAL A 237 -8.84 -4.65 -8.28
N SER A 238 -9.51 -3.70 -7.62
CA SER A 238 -10.36 -2.72 -8.29
C SER A 238 -9.56 -1.79 -9.21
N LEU A 239 -8.39 -1.33 -8.74
CA LEU A 239 -7.50 -0.49 -9.53
C LEU A 239 -6.99 -1.23 -10.77
N HIS A 240 -6.54 -2.48 -10.61
CA HIS A 240 -6.06 -3.30 -11.71
C HIS A 240 -7.13 -3.45 -12.81
N ARG A 241 -8.36 -3.84 -12.43
CA ARG A 241 -9.49 -3.96 -13.38
C ARG A 241 -9.80 -2.66 -14.10
N LEU A 242 -9.70 -1.52 -13.40
CA LEU A 242 -9.98 -0.21 -13.97
C LEU A 242 -8.88 0.24 -14.95
N LEU A 243 -7.64 -0.22 -14.75
CA LEU A 243 -6.50 0.08 -15.60
C LEU A 243 -6.34 -0.90 -16.77
N GLU A 244 -7.11 -1.99 -16.83
CA GLU A 244 -7.06 -2.91 -17.95
C GLU A 244 -7.35 -2.18 -19.27
N PRO A 245 -6.48 -2.32 -20.28
CA PRO A 245 -6.76 -1.73 -21.59
C PRO A 245 -8.09 -2.23 -22.16
N ALA A 246 -8.90 -1.31 -22.68
CA ALA A 246 -10.12 -1.66 -23.40
C ALA A 246 -9.82 -2.43 -24.70
N ASP A 247 -8.69 -2.14 -25.33
CA ASP A 247 -8.17 -2.90 -26.48
C ASP A 247 -7.73 -4.30 -26.05
N LEU A 248 -8.38 -5.33 -26.61
CA LEU A 248 -8.15 -6.72 -26.25
C LEU A 248 -6.70 -7.16 -26.50
N ASP A 249 -6.09 -6.70 -27.59
CA ASP A 249 -4.73 -7.09 -27.93
C ASP A 249 -3.71 -6.44 -26.99
N ALA A 250 -3.90 -5.17 -26.62
CA ALA A 250 -3.11 -4.50 -25.59
C ALA A 250 -3.24 -5.21 -24.24
N ARG A 251 -4.46 -5.59 -23.85
CA ARG A 251 -4.69 -6.34 -22.62
C ARG A 251 -3.99 -7.69 -22.66
N ARG A 252 -4.13 -8.46 -23.74
CA ARG A 252 -3.43 -9.76 -23.90
C ARG A 252 -1.92 -9.61 -23.87
N ARG A 253 -1.35 -8.56 -24.50
CA ARG A 253 0.10 -8.28 -24.40
C ARG A 253 0.54 -8.06 -22.96
N HIS A 254 -0.23 -7.29 -22.18
CA HIS A 254 0.02 -7.11 -20.74
C HIS A 254 -0.04 -8.43 -19.98
N VAL A 255 -1.14 -9.19 -20.13
CA VAL A 255 -1.32 -10.46 -19.43
C VAL A 255 -0.20 -11.44 -19.79
N ARG A 256 0.20 -11.53 -21.06
CA ARG A 256 1.29 -12.41 -21.51
C ARG A 256 2.61 -12.08 -20.82
N ARG A 257 2.93 -10.80 -20.64
CA ARG A 257 4.14 -10.36 -19.93
C ARG A 257 4.16 -10.82 -18.47
N HIS A 258 3.00 -10.83 -17.82
CA HIS A 258 2.85 -11.20 -16.41
C HIS A 258 2.27 -12.61 -16.22
N ALA A 259 2.27 -13.46 -17.25
CA ALA A 259 1.61 -14.76 -17.19
C ALA A 259 2.16 -15.61 -16.04
N ARG A 260 3.49 -15.66 -15.90
CA ARG A 260 4.16 -16.34 -14.78
C ARG A 260 3.75 -15.79 -13.41
N ASP A 261 3.62 -14.48 -13.29
CA ASP A 261 3.25 -13.84 -12.03
C ASP A 261 1.80 -14.18 -11.66
N TYR A 262 0.87 -14.14 -12.63
CA TYR A 262 -0.52 -14.52 -12.40
C TYR A 262 -0.67 -16.00 -12.04
N VAL A 263 0.08 -16.89 -12.69
CA VAL A 263 0.09 -18.33 -12.36
C VAL A 263 0.50 -18.54 -10.90
N ARG A 264 1.56 -17.86 -10.45
CA ARG A 264 2.07 -17.93 -9.07
C ARG A 264 1.10 -17.42 -8.01
N LEU A 265 0.11 -16.61 -8.37
CA LEU A 265 -0.93 -16.15 -7.46
C LEU A 265 -1.99 -17.22 -7.19
N LEU A 266 -2.20 -18.16 -8.12
CA LEU A 266 -3.34 -19.08 -8.06
C LEU A 266 -3.36 -20.02 -6.86
N PRO A 267 -2.24 -20.58 -6.35
CA PRO A 267 -2.29 -21.52 -5.23
C PRO A 267 -2.68 -20.86 -3.90
N SER A 268 -2.23 -19.62 -3.65
CA SER A 268 -2.22 -19.05 -2.28
C SER A 268 -2.75 -17.62 -2.16
N ALA A 269 -2.92 -16.87 -3.26
CA ALA A 269 -3.45 -15.51 -3.17
C ALA A 269 -4.90 -15.53 -2.66
N PRO A 270 -5.39 -14.47 -2.00
CA PRO A 270 -6.78 -14.40 -1.58
C PRO A 270 -7.76 -14.54 -2.75
N GLY A 271 -8.94 -15.12 -2.50
CA GLY A 271 -9.94 -15.47 -3.52
C GLY A 271 -10.14 -14.44 -4.64
N PRO A 272 -10.42 -13.16 -4.35
CA PRO A 272 -10.62 -12.14 -5.38
C PRO A 272 -9.41 -11.91 -6.31
N VAL A 273 -8.19 -12.10 -5.81
CA VAL A 273 -6.95 -11.98 -6.58
C VAL A 273 -6.75 -13.22 -7.45
N ALA A 274 -6.99 -14.41 -6.89
CA ALA A 274 -6.95 -15.66 -7.65
C ALA A 274 -8.00 -15.69 -8.77
N GLU A 275 -9.21 -15.17 -8.52
CA GLU A 275 -10.27 -15.03 -9.52
C GLU A 275 -9.86 -14.09 -10.66
N LEU A 276 -9.27 -12.93 -10.33
CA LEU A 276 -8.72 -12.00 -11.31
C LEU A 276 -7.64 -12.67 -12.18
N ALA A 277 -6.63 -13.26 -11.54
CA ALA A 277 -5.52 -13.93 -12.22
C ALA A 277 -6.00 -15.06 -13.14
N ALA A 278 -6.88 -15.92 -12.64
CA ALA A 278 -7.45 -17.02 -13.43
C ALA A 278 -8.31 -16.52 -14.60
N GLY A 279 -9.02 -15.40 -14.42
CA GLY A 279 -9.78 -14.73 -15.49
C GLY A 279 -8.85 -14.31 -16.62
N LEU A 280 -7.80 -13.55 -16.29
CA LEU A 280 -6.84 -13.01 -17.25
C LEU A 280 -6.11 -14.12 -18.02
N LEU A 281 -5.62 -15.16 -17.33
CA LEU A 281 -4.91 -16.26 -17.96
C LEU A 281 -5.79 -17.03 -18.96
N ARG A 282 -7.10 -17.16 -18.70
CA ARG A 282 -8.05 -17.82 -19.60
C ARG A 282 -8.31 -17.04 -20.90
N GLU A 283 -8.03 -15.75 -20.92
CA GLU A 283 -8.20 -14.92 -22.13
C GLU A 283 -7.05 -15.07 -23.14
N LEU A 284 -5.93 -15.69 -22.73
CA LEU A 284 -4.78 -15.97 -23.57
C LEU A 284 -4.96 -17.31 -24.30
N PRO A 285 -5.27 -17.30 -25.62
CA PRO A 285 -5.40 -18.55 -26.38
C PRO A 285 -4.06 -19.26 -26.58
N ASP A 286 -2.95 -18.51 -26.52
CA ASP A 286 -1.57 -18.95 -26.73
C ASP A 286 -0.79 -19.09 -25.41
N LEU A 287 -1.49 -19.30 -24.28
CA LEU A 287 -0.82 -19.56 -23.01
C LEU A 287 -0.01 -20.86 -23.11
N LYS A 288 1.26 -20.80 -22.72
CA LYS A 288 2.16 -21.96 -22.78
C LYS A 288 1.57 -23.16 -22.01
N PRO A 289 1.67 -24.39 -22.54
CA PRO A 289 1.19 -25.60 -21.88
C PRO A 289 1.61 -25.74 -20.43
N GLU A 290 2.87 -25.42 -20.11
CA GLU A 290 3.41 -25.55 -18.76
C GLU A 290 2.69 -24.61 -17.78
N TYR A 291 2.37 -23.39 -18.21
CA TYR A 291 1.60 -22.43 -17.42
C TYR A 291 0.13 -22.83 -17.27
N VAL A 292 -0.46 -23.49 -18.27
CA VAL A 292 -1.83 -24.01 -18.14
C VAL A 292 -1.88 -25.11 -17.08
N VAL A 293 -0.94 -26.06 -17.13
CA VAL A 293 -0.85 -27.16 -16.16
C VAL A 293 -0.61 -26.60 -14.75
N GLU A 294 0.37 -25.72 -14.57
CA GLU A 294 0.69 -25.08 -13.28
C GLU A 294 -0.50 -24.27 -12.74
N ALA A 295 -1.22 -23.56 -13.62
CA ALA A 295 -2.40 -22.79 -13.22
C ALA A 295 -3.57 -23.67 -12.76
N LEU A 296 -3.86 -24.73 -13.51
CA LEU A 296 -4.88 -25.71 -13.14
C LEU A 296 -4.51 -26.41 -11.84
N ASP A 297 -3.23 -26.70 -11.65
CA ASP A 297 -2.74 -27.27 -10.41
C ASP A 297 -3.03 -26.37 -9.20
N GLY A 298 -2.60 -25.11 -9.30
CA GLY A 298 -2.84 -24.11 -8.26
C GLY A 298 -4.31 -23.91 -7.95
N LEU A 299 -5.19 -23.91 -8.96
CA LEU A 299 -6.64 -23.74 -8.80
C LEU A 299 -7.33 -24.95 -8.17
N LEU A 300 -6.95 -26.17 -8.55
CA LEU A 300 -7.60 -27.40 -8.09
C LEU A 300 -7.13 -27.85 -6.70
N PHE A 301 -6.00 -27.32 -6.22
CA PHE A 301 -5.54 -27.48 -4.84
C PHE A 301 -6.36 -26.66 -3.83
N ARG A 302 -7.09 -25.63 -4.28
CA ARG A 302 -7.78 -24.70 -3.39
C ARG A 302 -9.01 -25.29 -2.70
N GLY A 303 -9.42 -24.66 -1.59
CA GLY A 303 -10.64 -25.01 -0.86
C GLY A 303 -11.90 -24.25 -1.30
N GLU A 304 -11.76 -23.16 -2.06
CA GLU A 304 -12.89 -22.35 -2.50
C GLU A 304 -13.64 -23.00 -3.65
N VAL A 305 -14.88 -23.43 -3.38
CA VAL A 305 -15.76 -24.14 -4.33
C VAL A 305 -15.88 -23.43 -5.68
N GLY A 306 -15.98 -22.10 -5.70
CA GLY A 306 -16.11 -21.30 -6.92
C GLY A 306 -14.89 -21.39 -7.83
N LEU A 307 -13.69 -21.23 -7.24
CA LEU A 307 -12.42 -21.30 -7.96
C LEU A 307 -12.15 -22.70 -8.50
N VAL A 308 -12.37 -23.74 -7.68
CA VAL A 308 -12.17 -25.13 -8.11
C VAL A 308 -13.14 -25.50 -9.24
N ARG A 309 -14.40 -25.07 -9.18
CA ARG A 309 -15.35 -25.25 -10.29
C ARG A 309 -14.90 -24.55 -11.57
N GLY A 310 -14.37 -23.33 -11.45
CA GLY A 310 -13.78 -22.60 -12.56
C GLY A 310 -12.57 -23.32 -13.16
N GLY A 311 -11.68 -23.85 -12.31
CA GLY A 311 -10.53 -24.67 -12.71
C GLY A 311 -10.95 -25.94 -13.46
N LEU A 312 -11.94 -26.69 -12.95
CA LEU A 312 -12.47 -27.88 -13.61
C LEU A 312 -13.09 -27.57 -14.98
N ALA A 313 -13.81 -26.45 -15.10
CA ALA A 313 -14.37 -26.01 -16.38
C ALA A 313 -13.27 -25.60 -17.38
N TRP A 314 -12.21 -24.95 -16.88
CA TRP A 314 -11.05 -24.61 -17.70
C TRP A 314 -10.32 -25.87 -18.16
N LEU A 315 -10.05 -26.84 -17.27
CA LEU A 315 -9.45 -28.13 -17.61
C LEU A 315 -10.25 -28.85 -18.69
N GLU A 316 -11.58 -28.97 -18.53
CA GLU A 316 -12.47 -29.58 -19.52
C GLU A 316 -12.37 -28.90 -20.89
N SER A 317 -12.30 -27.56 -20.93
CA SER A 317 -12.12 -26.81 -22.18
C SER A 317 -10.72 -26.95 -22.79
N THR A 318 -9.69 -27.15 -21.96
CA THR A 318 -8.30 -27.31 -22.38
C THR A 318 -8.10 -28.69 -22.99
N VAL A 319 -8.45 -29.77 -22.28
CA VAL A 319 -8.31 -31.14 -22.79
C VAL A 319 -9.14 -31.36 -24.06
N ARG A 320 -10.31 -30.75 -24.18
CA ARG A 320 -11.10 -30.81 -25.42
C ARG A 320 -10.39 -30.16 -26.62
N ARG A 321 -9.61 -29.11 -26.40
CA ARG A 321 -8.88 -28.40 -27.47
C ARG A 321 -7.51 -29.02 -27.76
N SER A 322 -6.87 -29.54 -26.72
CA SER A 322 -5.52 -30.10 -26.70
C SER A 322 -5.51 -31.36 -25.84
N PRO A 323 -5.93 -32.52 -26.39
CA PRO A 323 -5.96 -33.79 -25.68
C PRO A 323 -4.59 -34.22 -25.10
N GLU A 324 -3.50 -33.79 -25.73
CA GLU A 324 -2.12 -34.02 -25.29
C GLU A 324 -1.79 -33.45 -23.90
N LEU A 325 -2.58 -32.50 -23.39
CA LEU A 325 -2.38 -31.92 -22.06
C LEU A 325 -3.07 -32.70 -20.93
N ALA A 326 -3.83 -33.75 -21.27
CA ALA A 326 -4.57 -34.55 -20.29
C ALA A 326 -3.63 -35.16 -19.23
N ASP A 327 -2.49 -35.71 -19.65
CA ASP A 327 -1.49 -36.32 -18.78
C ASP A 327 -0.93 -35.31 -17.77
N GLY A 328 -0.51 -34.14 -18.25
CA GLY A 328 0.01 -33.07 -17.40
C GLY A 328 -1.00 -32.58 -16.37
N CYS A 329 -2.30 -32.64 -16.67
CA CYS A 329 -3.37 -32.19 -15.78
C CYS A 329 -3.91 -33.29 -14.85
N ALA A 330 -3.54 -34.56 -15.03
CA ALA A 330 -4.10 -35.69 -14.31
C ALA A 330 -3.91 -35.58 -12.78
N ALA A 331 -2.70 -35.19 -12.34
CA ALA A 331 -2.40 -34.97 -10.92
C ALA A 331 -3.20 -33.81 -10.31
N ALA A 332 -3.40 -32.72 -11.07
CA ALA A 332 -4.22 -31.59 -10.63
C ALA A 332 -5.70 -31.99 -10.48
N LEU A 333 -6.22 -32.79 -11.43
CA LEU A 333 -7.59 -33.32 -11.36
C LEU A 333 -7.77 -34.28 -10.17
N ALA A 334 -6.79 -35.14 -9.92
CA ALA A 334 -6.78 -36.10 -8.82
C ALA A 334 -6.93 -35.40 -7.45
N ARG A 335 -6.27 -34.26 -7.25
CA ARG A 335 -6.41 -33.45 -6.02
C ARG A 335 -7.86 -33.04 -5.74
N ALA A 336 -8.65 -32.74 -6.78
CA ALA A 336 -10.05 -32.34 -6.62
C ALA A 336 -10.95 -33.46 -6.07
N PHE A 337 -10.50 -34.73 -6.07
CA PHE A 337 -11.22 -35.84 -5.46
C PHE A 337 -11.28 -35.73 -3.93
N GLY A 338 -10.26 -35.16 -3.29
CA GLY A 338 -10.23 -34.91 -1.85
C GLY A 338 -11.00 -33.66 -1.41
N HIS A 339 -11.63 -32.92 -2.33
CA HIS A 339 -12.30 -31.67 -2.01
C HIS A 339 -13.54 -31.89 -1.13
N THR A 340 -13.78 -31.03 -0.13
CA THR A 340 -14.88 -31.17 0.85
C THR A 340 -16.28 -31.13 0.23
N SER A 341 -16.48 -30.30 -0.80
CA SER A 341 -17.75 -30.20 -1.55
C SER A 341 -18.06 -31.44 -2.40
N PRO A 342 -19.19 -32.13 -2.17
CA PRO A 342 -19.61 -33.27 -3.00
C PRO A 342 -19.82 -32.92 -4.48
N GLY A 343 -20.32 -31.70 -4.76
CA GLY A 343 -20.54 -31.25 -6.12
C GLY A 343 -19.24 -31.07 -6.93
N VAL A 344 -18.15 -30.71 -6.25
CA VAL A 344 -16.81 -30.64 -6.86
C VAL A 344 -16.30 -32.05 -7.15
N ARG A 345 -16.34 -32.97 -6.18
CA ARG A 345 -15.91 -34.37 -6.36
C ARG A 345 -16.64 -35.04 -7.53
N ARG A 346 -17.97 -34.93 -7.58
CA ARG A 346 -18.78 -35.48 -8.68
C ARG A 346 -18.39 -34.90 -10.04
N ARG A 347 -18.08 -33.60 -10.11
CA ARG A 347 -17.64 -32.97 -11.36
C ARG A 347 -16.24 -33.45 -11.77
N ALA A 348 -15.32 -33.55 -10.82
CA ALA A 348 -13.98 -34.04 -11.07
C ALA A 348 -14.00 -35.48 -11.60
N VAL A 349 -14.79 -36.37 -10.98
CA VAL A 349 -14.97 -37.76 -11.44
C VAL A 349 -15.55 -37.82 -12.85
N ARG A 350 -16.61 -37.06 -13.15
CA ARG A 350 -17.16 -36.99 -14.52
C ARG A 350 -16.14 -36.51 -15.54
N LEU A 351 -15.26 -35.60 -15.16
CA LEU A 351 -14.20 -35.11 -16.05
C LEU A 351 -13.12 -36.17 -16.24
N ALA A 352 -12.72 -36.87 -15.18
CA ALA A 352 -11.76 -37.98 -15.25
C ALA A 352 -12.26 -39.11 -16.16
N LEU A 353 -13.55 -39.43 -16.15
CA LEU A 353 -14.15 -40.43 -17.06
C LEU A 353 -14.16 -39.99 -18.54
N LYS A 354 -13.99 -38.70 -18.82
CA LYS A 354 -13.97 -38.13 -20.18
C LYS A 354 -12.56 -37.88 -20.70
N LEU A 355 -11.52 -38.15 -19.92
CA LEU A 355 -10.14 -37.97 -20.38
C LEU A 355 -9.81 -39.00 -21.49
N PRO A 356 -8.90 -38.67 -22.42
CA PRO A 356 -8.47 -39.59 -23.46
C PRO A 356 -7.97 -40.93 -22.90
N ASP A 357 -8.22 -42.03 -23.60
CA ASP A 357 -7.80 -43.38 -23.17
C ASP A 357 -6.29 -43.55 -23.03
N THR A 358 -5.52 -42.71 -23.74
CA THR A 358 -4.06 -42.67 -23.68
C THR A 358 -3.51 -41.99 -22.42
N THR A 359 -4.38 -41.43 -21.57
CA THR A 359 -3.95 -40.69 -20.38
C THR A 359 -3.34 -41.63 -19.34
N ALA A 360 -2.10 -41.37 -18.92
CA ALA A 360 -1.39 -42.12 -17.88
C ALA A 360 -2.13 -41.97 -16.53
N PRO A 361 -2.77 -43.04 -16.01
CA PRO A 361 -3.80 -42.91 -15.00
C PRO A 361 -3.31 -43.02 -13.56
N ASP A 362 -2.00 -43.14 -13.32
CA ASP A 362 -1.46 -43.51 -12.00
C ASP A 362 -1.88 -42.51 -10.92
N ALA A 363 -1.74 -41.21 -11.18
CA ALA A 363 -2.17 -40.17 -10.24
C ALA A 363 -3.69 -40.18 -9.97
N LEU A 364 -4.52 -40.54 -10.97
CA LEU A 364 -5.97 -40.65 -10.81
C LEU A 364 -6.35 -41.91 -10.04
N ARG A 365 -5.65 -43.02 -10.30
CA ARG A 365 -5.84 -44.31 -9.62
C ARG A 365 -5.48 -44.20 -8.14
N ASP A 366 -4.34 -43.60 -7.83
CA ASP A 366 -3.86 -43.42 -6.46
C ASP A 366 -4.78 -42.51 -5.63
N ALA A 367 -5.54 -41.63 -6.29
CA ALA A 367 -6.50 -40.73 -5.65
C ALA A 367 -7.91 -41.31 -5.50
N VAL A 368 -8.22 -42.49 -6.07
CA VAL A 368 -9.54 -43.16 -5.93
C VAL A 368 -9.95 -43.34 -4.47
N PRO A 369 -9.06 -43.74 -3.52
CA PRO A 369 -9.42 -43.90 -2.11
C PRO A 369 -9.88 -42.60 -1.42
N LEU A 370 -9.67 -41.43 -2.03
CA LEU A 370 -10.17 -40.15 -1.49
C LEU A 370 -11.66 -39.93 -1.78
N LEU A 371 -12.26 -40.75 -2.64
CA LEU A 371 -13.65 -40.63 -3.04
C LEU A 371 -14.58 -41.48 -2.17
N PRO A 372 -15.84 -41.06 -1.99
CA PRO A 372 -16.90 -41.94 -1.51
C PRO A 372 -17.09 -43.16 -2.43
N ASP A 373 -17.55 -44.27 -1.87
CA ASP A 373 -17.64 -45.58 -2.54
C ASP A 373 -18.38 -45.55 -3.89
N ASP A 374 -19.46 -44.78 -4.01
CA ASP A 374 -20.26 -44.66 -5.24
C ASP A 374 -19.48 -44.02 -6.40
N LEU A 375 -18.60 -43.08 -6.07
CA LEU A 375 -17.72 -42.39 -7.03
C LEU A 375 -16.44 -43.17 -7.29
N ALA A 376 -15.89 -43.82 -6.27
CA ALA A 376 -14.72 -44.69 -6.40
C ALA A 376 -15.01 -45.86 -7.36
N ALA A 377 -16.17 -46.52 -7.22
CA ALA A 377 -16.57 -47.62 -8.10
C ALA A 377 -16.59 -47.25 -9.59
N GLN A 378 -17.02 -46.02 -9.92
CA GLN A 378 -17.05 -45.53 -11.30
C GLN A 378 -15.64 -45.39 -11.91
N LEU A 379 -14.68 -44.87 -11.14
CA LEU A 379 -13.31 -44.71 -11.62
C LEU A 379 -12.56 -46.03 -11.66
N THR A 380 -12.76 -46.91 -10.68
CA THR A 380 -12.14 -48.24 -10.67
C THR A 380 -12.53 -49.05 -11.90
N ALA A 381 -13.80 -48.98 -12.33
CA ALA A 381 -14.24 -49.64 -13.57
C ALA A 381 -13.51 -49.13 -14.83
N ARG A 382 -13.08 -47.86 -14.83
CA ARG A 382 -12.41 -47.22 -15.98
C ARG A 382 -10.88 -47.35 -15.95
N TYR A 383 -10.27 -47.42 -14.77
CA TYR A 383 -8.82 -47.32 -14.54
C TYR A 383 -8.20 -48.58 -13.90
N ALA A 384 -8.95 -49.69 -13.88
CA ALA A 384 -8.45 -50.99 -13.45
C ALA A 384 -7.10 -51.31 -14.14
N PRO A 385 -6.12 -51.89 -13.43
CA PRO A 385 -4.89 -52.33 -14.06
C PRO A 385 -5.23 -53.34 -15.18
N PRO A 386 -4.51 -53.33 -16.32
CA PRO A 386 -4.69 -54.36 -17.33
C PRO A 386 -4.47 -55.71 -16.66
N GLY A 387 -5.45 -56.61 -16.81
CA GLY A 387 -5.36 -57.96 -16.26
C GLY A 387 -4.10 -58.67 -16.77
N PRO A 388 -3.56 -59.66 -16.03
CA PRO A 388 -2.40 -60.42 -16.48
C PRO A 388 -2.70 -61.00 -17.88
N PRO A 389 -1.71 -61.04 -18.79
CA PRO A 389 -1.92 -61.60 -20.12
C PRO A 389 -2.46 -63.02 -19.99
N ALA A 390 -3.54 -63.31 -20.72
CA ALA A 390 -4.10 -64.66 -20.80
C ALA A 390 -3.00 -65.61 -21.27
N ALA A 391 -2.76 -66.65 -20.47
CA ALA A 391 -1.74 -67.67 -20.71
C ALA A 391 -2.12 -68.58 -21.89
#